data_AF-C7S718-F1
#
_entry.id   AF-C7S718-F1
#
_cell.length_a   1.000
_cell.length_b   1.000
_cell.length_c   1.000
_cell.angle_alpha   90.00
_cell.angle_beta   90.00
_cell.angle_gamma   90.00
#
_symmetry.space_group_name_H-M   'P 1'
#
loop_
_entity.id
_entity.type
_entity.pdbx_description
1 polymer ?
#
loop_
_entity_poly.entity_id
_entity_poly.type
_entity_poly.pdbx_seq_one_letter_code
_entity_poly.pdbx_strand_id
1 'polypeptide(L)' 'TTRERVLAAVETIKVELKEPLEQLYAENKLVEAQRLAQRTQFDIEMMAEVGFCNGIENYS' A
#
# COMPACT_ATOMS: atom_id res chain seq x y z
N THR A 1 6.32 -20.20 4.44
CA THR A 1 5.54 -20.29 3.19
C THR A 1 5.52 -18.91 2.54
N THR A 2 5.70 -18.77 1.23
CA THR A 2 5.79 -17.46 0.54
C THR A 2 4.52 -16.61 0.70
N ARG A 3 3.35 -17.25 0.73
CA ARG A 3 2.05 -16.59 0.91
C ARG A 3 1.86 -15.90 2.27
N GLU A 4 2.32 -16.51 3.37
CA GLU A 4 2.23 -15.91 4.70
C GLU A 4 3.05 -14.63 4.82
N ARG A 5 4.23 -14.61 4.19
CA ARG A 5 5.08 -13.42 4.14
C ARG A 5 4.43 -12.29 3.35
N VAL A 6 3.79 -12.61 2.23
CA VAL A 6 3.04 -11.61 1.43
C VAL A 6 1.86 -11.04 2.22
N LEU A 7 1.09 -11.89 2.90
CA LEU A 7 -0.02 -11.43 3.73
C LEU A 7 0.44 -10.54 4.89
N ALA A 8 1.56 -10.91 5.53
CA ALA A 8 2.16 -10.07 6.58
C ALA A 8 2.62 -8.72 6.03
N ALA A 9 3.28 -8.70 4.87
CA ALA A 9 3.69 -7.45 4.21
C ALA A 9 2.49 -6.57 3.86
N VAL A 10 1.42 -7.14 3.30
CA VAL A 10 0.18 -6.40 2.97
C VAL A 10 -0.41 -5.74 4.22
N GLU A 11 -0.43 -6.41 5.36
CA GLU A 11 -0.94 -5.81 6.60
C GLU A 11 -0.05 -4.67 7.10
N THR A 12 1.27 -4.82 7.02
CA THR A 12 2.20 -3.72 7.34
C THR A 12 1.97 -2.50 6.45
N ILE A 13 1.86 -2.71 5.14
CA ILE A 13 1.61 -1.64 4.16
C ILE A 13 0.31 -0.89 4.46
N LYS A 14 -0.76 -1.60 4.82
CA LYS A 14 -2.04 -0.97 5.18
C LYS A 14 -1.95 -0.14 6.45
N VAL A 15 -1.18 -0.59 7.44
CA VAL A 15 -0.96 0.14 8.69
C VAL A 15 -0.18 1.42 8.40
N GLU A 16 0.91 1.32 7.64
CA GLU A 16 1.74 2.46 7.27
C GLU A 16 0.98 3.45 6.40
N LEU A 17 0.17 3.01 5.44
CA LEU A 17 -0.58 3.88 4.53
C LEU A 17 -1.51 4.89 5.27
N LYS A 18 -1.97 4.58 6.48
CA LYS A 18 -2.85 5.47 7.24
C LYS A 18 -2.18 6.80 7.58
N GLU A 19 -0.94 6.77 8.02
CA GLU A 19 -0.25 7.96 8.53
C GLU A 19 0.05 8.99 7.40
N PRO A 20 0.58 8.58 6.22
CA PRO A 20 0.72 9.46 5.05
C PRO A 20 -0.62 10.00 4.55
N LEU A 21 -1.69 9.19 4.56
CA LEU A 21 -3.01 9.65 4.15
C LEU A 21 -3.55 10.71 5.10
N GLU A 22 -3.44 10.49 6.42
CA GLU A 22 -3.84 11.48 7.43
C GLU A 22 -3.05 12.78 7.28
N GLN A 23 -1.75 12.71 7.00
CA GLN A 23 -0.93 13.89 6.72
C GLN A 23 -1.41 14.63 5.46
N LEU A 24 -1.67 13.92 4.36
CA LEU A 24 -2.18 14.54 3.13
C LEU A 24 -3.58 15.14 3.32
N TYR A 25 -4.44 14.51 4.11
CA TYR A 25 -5.75 15.06 4.47
C TYR A 25 -5.62 16.32 5.34
N ALA A 26 -4.71 16.33 6.31
CA ALA A 26 -4.43 17.51 7.14
C ALA A 26 -3.89 18.69 6.31
N GLU A 27 -3.14 18.39 5.24
CA GLU A 27 -2.61 19.36 4.29
C GLU A 27 -3.62 19.78 3.19
N ASN A 28 -4.88 19.29 3.23
CA ASN A 28 -5.89 19.48 2.16
C ASN A 28 -5.45 18.96 0.76
N LYS A 29 -4.50 18.04 0.71
CA LYS A 29 -4.00 17.40 -0.51
C LYS A 29 -4.84 16.18 -0.90
N LEU A 30 -6.12 16.43 -1.19
CA LEU A 30 -7.11 15.37 -1.38
C LEU A 30 -6.84 14.50 -2.62
N VAL A 31 -6.30 15.09 -3.69
CA VAL A 31 -6.01 14.36 -4.94
C VAL A 31 -4.79 13.46 -4.77
N GLU A 32 -3.78 13.94 -4.05
CA GLU A 32 -2.58 13.20 -3.71
C GLU A 32 -2.92 12.04 -2.77
N ALA A 33 -3.76 12.27 -1.76
CA ALA A 33 -4.26 11.23 -0.87
C ALA A 33 -5.02 10.16 -1.67
N GLN A 34 -5.92 10.57 -2.56
CA GLN A 34 -6.66 9.66 -3.44
C GLN A 34 -5.72 8.85 -4.34
N ARG A 35 -4.72 9.49 -4.95
CA ARG A 35 -3.74 8.84 -5.82
C ARG A 35 -2.90 7.82 -5.05
N LEU A 36 -2.43 8.17 -3.86
CA LEU A 36 -1.65 7.28 -3.00
C LEU A 36 -2.48 6.05 -2.61
N ALA A 37 -3.70 6.28 -2.10
CA ALA A 37 -4.60 5.19 -1.72
C ALA A 37 -4.91 4.24 -2.88
N GLN A 38 -5.23 4.77 -4.07
CA GLN A 38 -5.51 3.95 -5.25
C GLN A 38 -4.30 3.13 -5.68
N ARG A 39 -3.10 3.72 -5.66
CA ARG A 39 -1.88 3.01 -6.04
C ARG A 39 -1.57 1.87 -5.07
N THR A 40 -1.58 2.16 -3.77
CA THR A 40 -1.29 1.14 -2.75
C THR A 40 -2.32 0.02 -2.75
N GLN A 41 -3.60 0.34 -2.97
CA GLN A 41 -4.66 -0.67 -3.08
C GLN A 41 -4.44 -1.61 -4.28
N PHE A 42 -4.08 -1.05 -5.45
CA PHE A 42 -3.77 -1.85 -6.64
C PHE A 42 -2.55 -2.75 -6.42
N ASP A 43 -1.49 -2.22 -5.80
CA ASP A 43 -0.28 -2.99 -5.51
C ASP A 43 -0.58 -4.14 -4.52
N ILE A 44 -1.44 -3.92 -3.52
CA ILE A 44 -1.93 -4.95 -2.59
C ILE A 44 -2.73 -6.05 -3.32
N GLU A 45 -3.63 -5.67 -4.22
CA GLU A 45 -4.41 -6.63 -5.02
C GLU A 45 -3.51 -7.49 -5.90
N MET A 46 -2.52 -6.87 -6.56
CA MET A 46 -1.51 -7.58 -7.35
C MET A 46 -0.66 -8.54 -6.50
N MET A 47 -0.25 -8.13 -5.30
CA MET A 47 0.47 -8.99 -4.35
C MET A 47 -0.38 -10.18 -3.89
N ALA A 48 -1.68 -9.97 -3.65
CA ALA A 48 -2.60 -11.00 -3.17
C ALA A 48 -2.97 -12.03 -4.26
N GLU A 49 -3.15 -11.61 -5.52
CA GLU A 49 -3.52 -12.49 -6.63
C GLU A 49 -2.31 -13.17 -7.29
N VAL A 50 -1.26 -12.40 -7.59
CA VAL A 50 -0.13 -12.85 -8.43
C VAL A 50 1.10 -13.24 -7.59
N GLY A 51 1.16 -12.80 -6.33
CA GLY A 51 2.25 -13.10 -5.40
C GLY A 51 3.46 -12.17 -5.52
N PHE A 52 3.43 -11.19 -6.43
CA PHE A 52 4.43 -10.13 -6.58
C PHE A 52 3.80 -8.88 -7.22
N CYS A 53 4.34 -7.70 -6.92
CA CYS A 53 4.00 -6.45 -7.61
C CYS A 53 5.27 -5.79 -8.20
N ASN A 54 5.10 -4.98 -9.24
CA ASN A 54 6.19 -4.15 -9.76
C ASN A 54 6.50 -3.03 -8.76
N GLY A 55 7.76 -2.91 -8.34
CA GLY A 55 8.17 -1.95 -7.31
C GLY A 55 7.99 -2.46 -5.87
N ILE A 56 8.08 -3.77 -5.65
CA ILE A 56 8.06 -4.38 -4.31
C ILE A 56 9.20 -3.85 -3.41
N GLU A 57 10.28 -3.32 -4.00
CA GLU A 57 11.33 -2.62 -3.27
C GLU A 57 10.84 -1.39 -2.49
N ASN A 58 9.69 -0.80 -2.86
CA ASN A 58 9.10 0.33 -2.13
C ASN A 58 8.36 -0.10 -0.87
N TYR A 59 8.22 -1.41 -0.65
CA TYR A 59 7.53 -2.04 0.46
C TYR A 59 8.46 -2.97 1.26
N SER A 60 9.77 -2.90 1.01
CA SER A 60 10.81 -3.72 1.65
C SER A 60 11.52 -3.00 2.78
#